data_AF-A0A927ICK8-F1
#
_entry.id   AF-A0A927ICK8-F1
#
_cell.length_a   1.000
_cell.length_b   1.000
_cell.length_c   1.000
_cell.angle_alpha   90.00
_cell.angle_beta   90.00
_cell.angle_gamma   90.00
#
_symmetry.space_group_name_H-M   'P 1'
#
loop_
_entity.id
_entity.type
_entity.pdbx_description
1 polymer ?
#
loop_
_entity_poly.entity_id
_entity_poly.type
_entity_poly.pdbx_seq_one_letter_code
_entity_poly.pdbx_strand_id
1 'polypeptide(L)'
;MTHHPTHEESTARELAAALRREAHEAPTGPAPVEAVVRAGRARRARRRAAAGGAVLAVLAVPALLSAWPASPGPARPAPAASAPSPPAPVPRLHTVAPHEPVPVAGGLRLALLPEGRQNYVLTSPGSFAAALESARSEHMGTSIRPRGISGGHASSAADGIHRVHGAWRLPEPPDRIELTAGGHTVEADLYTLPGEPGWGVYVVDTRSLPRFTSYTVTAYDATGRPFDTLEAGS
;
A
#
# COMPACT_ATOMS: atom_id res chain seq x y z
N MET A 1 38.89 24.19 -37.19
CA MET A 1 37.46 24.41 -36.85
C MET A 1 37.30 24.18 -35.36
N THR A 2 37.44 25.24 -34.56
CA THR A 2 37.25 25.22 -33.11
C THR A 2 35.75 25.37 -32.84
N HIS A 3 35.15 24.31 -32.29
CA HIS A 3 33.74 24.30 -31.91
C HIS A 3 33.58 25.25 -30.73
N HIS A 4 33.03 26.45 -30.96
CA HIS A 4 32.62 27.33 -29.87
C HIS A 4 31.41 26.69 -29.19
N PRO A 5 31.50 26.34 -27.89
CA PRO A 5 30.33 25.88 -27.15
C PRO A 5 29.27 26.99 -27.15
N THR A 6 28.01 26.61 -27.34
CA THR A 6 26.88 27.53 -27.26
C THR A 6 26.81 28.13 -25.87
N HIS A 7 26.31 29.36 -25.77
CA HIS A 7 26.25 30.13 -24.52
C HIS A 7 25.57 29.33 -23.38
N GLU A 8 24.55 28.53 -23.71
CA GLU A 8 23.82 27.68 -22.76
C GLU A 8 24.67 26.56 -22.14
N GLU A 9 25.53 25.90 -22.93
CA GLU A 9 26.44 24.86 -22.41
C GLU A 9 27.53 25.45 -21.51
N SER A 10 27.97 26.67 -21.79
CA SER A 10 28.92 27.40 -20.94
C SER A 10 28.28 27.74 -19.60
N THR A 11 27.05 28.25 -19.61
CA THR A 11 26.29 28.57 -18.39
C THR A 11 26.01 27.32 -17.55
N ALA A 12 25.61 26.20 -18.17
CA ALA A 12 25.36 24.95 -17.46
C ALA A 12 26.63 24.39 -16.80
N ARG A 13 27.78 24.49 -17.47
CA ARG A 13 29.08 24.06 -16.92
C ARG A 13 29.55 24.96 -15.79
N GLU A 14 29.38 26.27 -15.91
CA GLU A 14 29.71 27.23 -14.84
C GLU A 14 28.82 27.01 -13.61
N LEU A 15 27.52 26.79 -13.80
CA LEU A 15 26.59 26.49 -12.71
C LEU A 15 26.94 25.17 -12.02
N ALA A 16 27.24 24.12 -12.80
CA ALA A 16 27.67 22.83 -12.25
C ALA A 16 28.99 22.94 -11.47
N ALA A 17 29.93 23.76 -11.93
CA ALA A 17 31.20 24.00 -11.25
C ALA A 17 31.03 24.83 -9.97
N ALA A 18 30.12 25.81 -9.97
CA ALA A 18 29.77 26.59 -8.79
C ALA A 18 29.12 25.71 -7.71
N LEU A 19 28.11 24.91 -8.08
CA LEU A 19 27.43 23.98 -7.19
C LEU A 19 28.37 22.94 -6.58
N ARG A 20 29.32 22.43 -7.38
CA ARG A 20 30.28 21.42 -6.93
C ARG A 20 31.31 21.99 -5.94
N ARG A 21 31.73 23.25 -6.12
CA ARG A 21 32.55 23.99 -5.15
C ARG A 21 31.81 24.21 -3.84
N GLU A 22 30.57 24.69 -3.92
CA GLU A 22 29.76 24.99 -2.75
C GLU A 22 29.42 23.71 -1.94
N ALA A 23 29.21 22.58 -2.62
CA ALA A 23 29.05 21.28 -1.98
C ALA A 23 30.32 20.78 -1.28
N HIS A 24 31.51 21.17 -1.73
CA HIS A 24 32.78 20.81 -1.09
C HIS A 24 33.13 21.72 0.10
N GLU A 25 32.64 22.95 0.13
CA GLU A 25 32.82 23.89 1.24
C GLU A 25 31.77 23.73 2.34
N ALA A 26 30.70 22.97 2.08
CA ALA A 26 29.69 22.65 3.08
C ALA A 26 30.34 21.83 4.23
N PRO A 27 30.33 22.34 5.48
CA PRO A 27 30.92 21.61 6.59
C PRO A 27 30.16 20.32 6.83
N THR A 28 30.87 19.18 6.74
CA THR A 28 30.38 17.87 7.20
C THR A 28 30.33 17.87 8.73
N GLY A 29 29.32 18.53 9.28
CA GLY A 29 28.97 18.42 10.70
C GLY A 29 28.47 17.01 11.03
N PRO A 30 28.49 16.62 12.31
CA PRO A 30 27.89 15.35 12.73
C PRO A 30 26.43 15.31 12.27
N ALA A 31 26.03 14.17 11.67
CA ALA A 31 24.69 14.00 11.14
C ALA A 31 23.64 14.42 12.21
N PRO A 32 22.63 15.22 11.85
CA PRO A 32 21.67 15.78 12.80
C PRO A 32 20.61 14.76 13.23
N VAL A 33 21.08 13.59 13.68
CA VAL A 33 20.26 12.43 14.08
C VAL A 33 19.25 12.85 15.15
N GLU A 34 19.68 13.66 16.13
CA GLU A 34 18.82 14.13 17.21
C GLU A 34 17.69 15.04 16.73
N ALA A 35 17.93 15.89 15.73
CA ALA A 35 16.88 16.74 15.16
C ALA A 35 15.85 15.90 14.40
N VAL A 36 16.31 14.91 13.62
CA VAL A 36 15.44 13.97 12.89
C VAL A 36 14.62 13.11 13.85
N VAL A 37 15.24 12.55 14.90
CA VAL A 37 14.56 11.75 15.92
C VAL A 37 13.52 12.59 16.66
N ARG A 38 13.85 13.83 17.03
CA ARG A 38 12.93 14.76 17.71
C ARG A 38 11.75 15.15 16.82
N ALA A 39 12.00 15.46 15.55
CA ALA A 39 10.95 15.74 14.57
C ALA A 39 10.03 14.53 14.36
N GLY A 40 10.60 13.32 14.28
CA GLY A 40 9.86 12.07 14.19
C GLY A 40 8.98 11.81 15.41
N ARG A 41 9.50 12.03 16.62
CA ARG A 41 8.75 11.91 17.88
C ARG A 41 7.59 12.91 17.95
N ALA A 42 7.82 14.17 17.57
CA ALA A 42 6.77 15.20 17.53
C ALA A 42 5.65 14.83 16.55
N ARG A 43 5.98 14.31 15.36
CA ARG A 43 4.99 13.87 14.36
C ARG A 43 4.18 12.67 14.85
N ARG A 44 4.82 11.74 15.57
CA ARG A 44 4.15 10.57 16.19
C ARG A 44 3.23 10.97 17.35
N ALA A 45 3.61 11.98 18.14
CA ALA A 45 2.77 12.51 19.22
C ALA A 45 1.49 13.19 18.67
N ARG A 46 1.61 14.00 17.61
CA ARG A 46 0.45 14.63 16.94
C ARG A 46 -0.55 13.60 16.41
N ARG A 47 -0.08 12.46 15.89
CA ARG A 47 -0.95 11.38 15.41
C ARG A 47 -1.74 10.69 16.52
N ARG A 48 -1.20 10.61 17.75
CA ARG A 48 -1.91 10.01 18.89
C ARG A 48 -2.97 10.93 19.48
N ALA A 49 -2.80 12.25 19.37
CA ALA A 49 -3.78 13.22 19.84
C ALA A 49 -5.05 13.29 18.97
N ALA A 50 -4.97 12.91 17.68
CA ALA A 50 -6.10 12.95 16.75
C ALA A 50 -7.05 11.73 16.85
N ALA A 51 -6.67 10.67 17.58
CA ALA A 51 -7.45 9.43 17.69
C ALA A 51 -8.35 9.36 18.95
N GLY A 52 -8.44 10.45 19.74
CA GLY A 52 -9.03 10.43 21.09
C GLY A 52 -10.33 11.18 21.30
N GLY A 53 -11.04 11.66 20.25
CA GLY A 53 -12.24 12.47 20.48
C GLY A 53 -13.27 12.40 19.36
N ALA A 54 -14.25 11.49 19.50
CA ALA A 54 -15.63 11.66 19.04
C ALA A 54 -16.48 10.40 19.30
N VAL A 55 -16.81 10.09 20.57
CA VAL A 55 -17.99 9.27 20.88
C VAL A 55 -18.63 9.79 22.17
N LEU A 56 -19.31 10.94 22.09
CA LEU A 56 -20.36 11.29 23.05
C LEU A 56 -21.43 12.14 22.38
N ALA A 57 -22.68 11.71 22.57
CA ALA A 57 -23.94 12.43 22.48
C ALA A 57 -24.56 12.69 21.09
N VAL A 58 -25.49 11.82 20.67
CA VAL A 58 -26.86 12.24 20.29
C VAL A 58 -27.85 11.10 20.66
N LEU A 59 -28.49 11.22 21.82
CA LEU A 59 -29.76 10.55 22.12
C LEU A 59 -30.76 11.64 22.50
N ALA A 60 -31.62 12.02 21.56
CA ALA A 60 -32.80 12.85 21.81
C ALA A 60 -33.91 12.55 20.78
N VAL A 61 -34.77 11.60 21.14
CA VAL A 61 -36.26 11.61 21.16
C VAL A 61 -36.99 12.41 20.05
N PRO A 62 -38.02 11.80 19.42
CA PRO A 62 -39.37 12.12 19.85
C PRO A 62 -40.26 10.88 20.10
N ALA A 63 -40.87 10.89 21.28
CA ALA A 63 -42.03 10.10 21.62
C ALA A 63 -43.27 10.85 21.10
N LEU A 64 -44.11 10.18 20.31
CA LEU A 64 -45.49 10.57 20.10
C LEU A 64 -46.37 9.32 20.01
N LEU A 65 -47.38 9.36 20.87
CA LEU A 65 -48.37 8.36 21.24
C LEU A 65 -49.19 7.84 20.05
N SER A 66 -49.62 6.57 20.13
CA SER A 66 -51.00 6.17 19.82
C SER A 66 -51.27 4.76 20.34
N ALA A 67 -52.24 4.66 21.26
CA ALA A 67 -52.75 3.43 21.83
C ALA A 67 -54.01 2.97 21.08
N TRP A 68 -54.10 1.69 20.72
CA TRP A 68 -55.38 0.93 20.64
C TRP A 68 -55.13 -0.60 20.53
N PRO A 69 -56.15 -1.47 20.73
CA PRO A 69 -56.03 -2.64 21.58
C PRO A 69 -55.89 -3.95 20.77
N ALA A 70 -55.61 -5.02 21.50
CA ALA A 70 -55.43 -6.36 20.97
C ALA A 70 -56.66 -6.89 20.19
N SER A 71 -56.37 -7.62 19.10
CA SER A 71 -57.23 -8.68 18.58
C SER A 71 -56.34 -9.90 18.27
N PRO A 72 -56.72 -11.12 18.71
CA PRO A 72 -55.97 -12.34 18.44
C PRO A 72 -56.34 -12.89 17.06
N GLY A 73 -55.35 -13.08 16.19
CA GLY A 73 -55.50 -13.65 14.84
C GLY A 73 -54.28 -14.48 14.42
N PRO A 74 -54.43 -15.50 13.56
CA PRO A 74 -53.73 -16.78 13.69
C PRO A 74 -52.39 -16.90 12.95
N ALA A 75 -51.54 -17.80 13.49
CA ALA A 75 -50.43 -18.54 12.90
C ALA A 75 -49.55 -17.85 11.83
N ARG A 76 -48.36 -17.40 12.26
CA ARG A 76 -47.25 -16.97 11.39
C ARG A 76 -46.59 -18.21 10.73
N PRO A 77 -46.39 -18.23 9.40
CA PRO A 77 -45.61 -19.29 8.76
C PRO A 77 -44.14 -19.22 9.19
N ALA A 78 -43.53 -20.40 9.34
CA ALA A 78 -42.14 -20.59 9.77
C ALA A 78 -41.13 -19.83 8.86
N PRO A 79 -40.03 -19.31 9.41
CA PRO A 79 -38.97 -18.71 8.60
C PRO A 79 -38.33 -19.77 7.70
N ALA A 80 -38.18 -19.44 6.41
CA ALA A 80 -37.45 -20.24 5.44
C ALA A 80 -36.00 -20.45 5.90
N ALA A 81 -35.54 -21.70 5.81
CA ALA A 81 -34.16 -22.08 6.09
C ALA A 81 -33.21 -21.24 5.22
N SER A 82 -32.24 -20.61 5.87
CA SER A 82 -31.14 -19.92 5.21
C SER A 82 -30.41 -20.90 4.29
N ALA A 83 -30.40 -20.62 2.99
CA ALA A 83 -29.53 -21.32 2.05
C ALA A 83 -28.06 -21.13 2.48
N PRO A 84 -27.20 -22.15 2.31
CA PRO A 84 -25.78 -22.02 2.62
C PRO A 84 -25.17 -20.88 1.78
N SER A 85 -24.47 -19.97 2.45
CA SER A 85 -23.67 -18.93 1.79
C SER A 85 -22.68 -19.60 0.82
N PRO A 86 -22.46 -19.03 -0.39
CA PRO A 86 -21.42 -19.52 -1.29
C PRO A 86 -20.06 -19.49 -0.57
N PRO A 87 -19.16 -20.45 -0.87
CA PRO A 87 -17.82 -20.47 -0.28
C PRO A 87 -17.11 -19.15 -0.58
N ALA A 88 -16.42 -18.60 0.43
CA ALA A 88 -15.63 -17.39 0.28
C ALA A 88 -14.60 -17.57 -0.86
N PRO A 89 -14.34 -16.53 -1.67
CA PRO A 89 -13.27 -16.57 -2.66
C PRO A 89 -11.96 -16.93 -1.95
N VAL A 90 -11.30 -18.00 -2.39
CA VAL A 90 -9.94 -18.32 -1.93
C VAL A 90 -8.98 -17.26 -2.49
N PRO A 91 -8.10 -16.66 -1.66
CA PRO A 91 -7.08 -15.74 -2.16
C PRO A 91 -6.25 -16.40 -3.24
N ARG A 92 -5.93 -15.63 -4.28
CA ARG A 92 -4.92 -16.01 -5.26
C ARG A 92 -3.53 -15.77 -4.67
N LEU A 93 -3.10 -16.68 -3.79
CA LEU A 93 -1.72 -16.75 -3.31
C LEU A 93 -0.86 -17.54 -4.30
N HIS A 94 0.13 -16.87 -4.85
CA HIS A 94 1.11 -17.42 -5.77
C HIS A 94 2.44 -17.64 -5.05
N THR A 95 2.92 -18.89 -5.04
CA THR A 95 4.30 -19.19 -4.64
C THR A 95 5.19 -19.09 -5.87
N VAL A 96 6.24 -18.28 -5.81
CA VAL A 96 7.11 -17.98 -6.95
C VAL A 96 8.56 -18.31 -6.61
N ALA A 97 9.35 -18.70 -7.61
CA ALA A 97 10.76 -18.99 -7.35
C ALA A 97 11.53 -17.67 -7.07
N PRO A 98 12.59 -17.73 -6.24
CA PRO A 98 13.51 -16.62 -6.05
C PRO A 98 14.00 -16.03 -7.37
N HIS A 99 14.02 -14.70 -7.47
CA HIS A 99 14.50 -13.93 -8.63
C HIS A 99 13.77 -14.18 -9.95
N GLU A 100 12.72 -14.99 -9.96
CA GLU A 100 11.98 -15.34 -11.17
C GLU A 100 11.10 -14.16 -11.63
N PRO A 101 11.18 -13.73 -12.91
CA PRO A 101 10.34 -12.68 -13.46
C PRO A 101 8.90 -13.18 -13.68
N VAL A 102 8.01 -12.86 -12.75
CA VAL A 102 6.58 -13.18 -12.83
C VAL A 102 5.81 -12.02 -13.48
N PRO A 103 5.05 -12.24 -14.56
CA PRO A 103 4.16 -11.23 -15.09
C PRO A 103 3.01 -10.96 -14.11
N VAL A 104 2.73 -9.68 -13.88
CA VAL A 104 1.63 -9.23 -13.00
C VAL A 104 0.79 -8.16 -13.70
N ALA A 105 -0.28 -7.72 -13.03
CA ALA A 105 -1.18 -6.69 -13.53
C ALA A 105 -0.45 -5.41 -14.01
N GLY A 106 -1.03 -4.72 -14.99
CA GLY A 106 -0.45 -3.49 -15.55
C GLY A 106 0.76 -3.72 -16.47
N GLY A 107 0.99 -4.95 -16.94
CA GLY A 107 2.10 -5.27 -17.84
C GLY A 107 3.47 -5.23 -17.16
N LEU A 108 3.49 -5.38 -15.84
CA LEU A 108 4.71 -5.32 -15.03
C LEU A 108 5.30 -6.71 -14.82
N ARG A 109 6.54 -6.72 -14.35
CA ARG A 109 7.26 -7.90 -13.88
C ARG A 109 7.57 -7.75 -12.41
N LEU A 110 7.25 -8.80 -11.66
CA LEU A 110 7.55 -8.97 -10.25
C LEU A 110 8.68 -10.01 -10.10
N ALA A 111 9.63 -9.78 -9.21
CA ALA A 111 10.46 -10.83 -8.64
C ALA A 111 10.58 -10.64 -7.14
N LEU A 112 10.56 -11.74 -6.40
CA LEU A 112 10.84 -11.76 -4.98
C LEU A 112 12.29 -12.16 -4.76
N LEU A 113 12.98 -11.41 -3.90
CA LEU A 113 14.38 -11.63 -3.58
C LEU A 113 14.47 -12.16 -2.14
N PRO A 114 15.11 -13.32 -1.93
CA PRO A 114 15.32 -13.85 -0.58
C PRO A 114 16.38 -13.04 0.18
N GLU A 115 17.23 -12.28 -0.52
CA GLU A 115 18.26 -11.46 0.09
C GLU A 115 17.73 -10.12 0.63
N GLY A 116 18.39 -9.61 1.68
CA GLY A 116 17.99 -8.38 2.34
C GLY A 116 16.88 -8.58 3.38
N ARG A 117 16.42 -7.49 3.99
CA ARG A 117 15.44 -7.55 5.09
C ARG A 117 14.01 -7.90 4.64
N GLN A 118 13.72 -7.75 3.35
CA GLN A 118 12.44 -7.97 2.63
C GLN A 118 12.50 -7.23 1.30
N ASN A 119 12.87 -7.90 0.20
CA ASN A 119 13.18 -7.22 -1.05
C ASN A 119 12.40 -7.81 -2.24
N TYR A 120 11.88 -6.94 -3.10
CA TYR A 120 11.18 -7.32 -4.32
C TYR A 120 11.40 -6.24 -5.39
N VAL A 121 11.30 -6.66 -6.65
CA VAL A 121 11.35 -5.76 -7.80
C VAL A 121 9.99 -5.77 -8.48
N LEU A 122 9.42 -4.59 -8.71
CA LEU A 122 8.20 -4.41 -9.50
C LEU A 122 8.41 -3.32 -10.53
N THR A 123 8.62 -3.69 -11.78
CA THR A 123 8.94 -2.72 -12.86
C THR A 123 8.48 -3.19 -14.23
N SER A 124 8.65 -2.37 -15.26
CA SER A 124 8.35 -2.74 -16.64
C SER A 124 9.33 -3.81 -17.16
N PRO A 125 8.94 -4.64 -18.14
CA PRO A 125 9.82 -5.70 -18.66
C PRO A 125 11.18 -5.19 -19.16
N GLY A 126 11.22 -4.01 -19.81
CA GLY A 126 12.45 -3.43 -20.34
C GLY A 126 13.45 -2.95 -19.29
N SER A 127 12.99 -2.65 -18.07
CA SER A 127 13.84 -2.20 -16.96
C SER A 127 14.14 -3.30 -15.93
N PHE A 128 13.58 -4.50 -16.14
CA PHE A 128 13.57 -5.54 -15.12
C PHE A 128 14.98 -6.05 -14.75
N ALA A 129 15.81 -6.37 -15.75
CA ALA A 129 17.15 -6.90 -15.51
C ALA A 129 18.01 -5.91 -14.70
N ALA A 130 18.01 -4.63 -15.08
CA ALA A 130 18.74 -3.59 -14.36
C ALA A 130 18.21 -3.39 -12.93
N ALA A 131 16.89 -3.40 -12.74
CA ALA A 131 16.28 -3.26 -11.43
C ALA A 131 16.61 -4.47 -10.51
N LEU A 132 16.64 -5.68 -11.07
CA LEU A 132 17.02 -6.89 -10.34
C LEU A 132 18.47 -6.84 -9.87
N GLU A 133 19.39 -6.42 -10.73
CA GLU A 133 20.80 -6.25 -10.36
C GLU A 133 20.99 -5.15 -9.31
N SER A 134 20.31 -4.00 -9.46
CA SER A 134 20.33 -2.92 -8.44
C SER A 134 19.84 -3.45 -7.09
N ALA A 135 18.67 -4.12 -7.07
CA ALA A 135 18.07 -4.64 -5.84
C ALA A 135 18.95 -5.67 -5.12
N ARG A 136 19.69 -6.51 -5.86
CA ARG A 136 20.67 -7.46 -5.30
C ARG A 136 21.84 -6.76 -4.62
N SER A 137 22.32 -5.66 -5.19
CA SER A 137 23.49 -4.93 -4.67
C SER A 137 23.17 -4.05 -3.46
N GLU A 138 21.99 -3.43 -3.43
CA GLU A 138 21.65 -2.43 -2.42
C GLU A 138 21.32 -3.03 -1.05
N HIS A 139 20.96 -4.32 -0.99
CA HIS A 139 20.51 -5.02 0.24
C HIS A 139 19.39 -4.28 1.01
N MET A 140 18.75 -3.29 0.38
CA MET A 140 17.66 -2.52 0.95
C MET A 140 16.39 -3.35 0.87
N GLY A 141 15.70 -3.45 2.00
CA GLY A 141 14.38 -4.07 2.06
C GLY A 141 13.32 -3.07 2.53
N THR A 142 12.06 -3.33 2.21
CA THR A 142 10.95 -2.56 2.76
C THR A 142 10.87 -2.78 4.27
N SER A 143 10.86 -1.70 5.05
CA SER A 143 10.59 -1.77 6.49
C SER A 143 9.09 -1.86 6.73
N ILE A 144 8.57 -3.09 6.72
CA ILE A 144 7.19 -3.40 7.09
C ILE A 144 7.12 -3.65 8.60
N ARG A 145 6.11 -3.12 9.26
CA ARG A 145 5.84 -3.44 10.67
C ARG A 145 5.56 -4.94 10.82
N PRO A 146 5.95 -5.57 11.94
CA PRO A 146 5.46 -6.92 12.25
C PRO A 146 3.93 -6.96 12.24
N ARG A 147 3.35 -8.04 11.71
CA ARG A 147 1.89 -8.26 11.64
C ARG A 147 1.17 -7.10 10.98
N GLY A 148 1.52 -6.81 9.73
CA GLY A 148 0.91 -5.72 8.99
C GLY A 148 1.27 -5.70 7.53
N ILE A 149 0.69 -4.71 6.86
CA ILE A 149 0.91 -4.40 5.46
C ILE A 149 1.65 -3.07 5.32
N SER A 150 2.25 -2.89 4.15
CA SER A 150 2.81 -1.64 3.65
C SER A 150 2.33 -1.46 2.23
N GLY A 151 2.26 -0.22 1.75
CA GLY A 151 1.77 0.07 0.41
C GLY A 151 2.50 1.24 -0.24
N GLY A 152 2.52 1.22 -1.56
CA GLY A 152 3.01 2.28 -2.41
C GLY A 152 2.18 2.37 -3.69
N HIS A 153 2.23 3.52 -4.35
CA HIS A 153 1.52 3.74 -5.59
C HIS A 153 2.36 4.52 -6.59
N ALA A 154 1.97 4.43 -7.86
CA ALA A 154 2.39 5.38 -8.88
C ALA A 154 1.17 6.20 -9.32
N SER A 155 1.38 7.49 -9.53
CA SER A 155 0.35 8.42 -9.97
C SER A 155 0.86 9.33 -11.09
N SER A 156 -0.07 9.85 -11.88
CA SER A 156 0.18 10.88 -12.88
C SER A 156 -0.93 11.94 -12.77
N ALA A 157 -0.67 13.16 -13.25
CA ALA A 157 -1.69 14.22 -13.28
C ALA A 157 -2.87 13.88 -14.21
N ALA A 158 -2.61 13.10 -15.27
CA ALA A 158 -3.62 12.71 -16.26
C ALA A 158 -4.50 11.55 -15.77
N ASP A 159 -3.90 10.56 -15.11
CA ASP A 159 -4.56 9.27 -14.83
C ASP A 159 -4.90 9.10 -13.35
N GLY A 160 -4.45 10.02 -12.48
CA GLY A 160 -4.49 9.80 -11.03
C GLY A 160 -3.61 8.61 -10.65
N ILE A 161 -4.03 7.84 -9.66
CA ILE A 161 -3.33 6.64 -9.22
C ILE A 161 -3.61 5.50 -10.21
N HIS A 162 -2.56 4.99 -10.85
CA HIS A 162 -2.67 3.96 -11.90
C HIS A 162 -1.90 2.67 -11.56
N ARG A 163 -1.30 2.60 -10.37
CA ARG A 163 -0.65 1.40 -9.85
C ARG A 163 -0.68 1.41 -8.35
N VAL A 164 -1.16 0.32 -7.74
CA VAL A 164 -1.06 0.10 -6.29
C VAL A 164 -0.47 -1.27 -6.02
N HIS A 165 0.48 -1.31 -5.09
CA HIS A 165 1.18 -2.51 -4.69
C HIS A 165 1.69 -2.35 -3.27
N GLY A 166 2.19 -3.42 -2.69
CA GLY A 166 2.78 -3.38 -1.37
C GLY A 166 3.25 -4.72 -0.91
N ALA A 167 3.52 -4.84 0.39
CA ALA A 167 4.02 -6.06 0.98
C ALA A 167 3.41 -6.30 2.35
N TRP A 168 3.31 -7.56 2.75
CA TRP A 168 2.78 -8.02 4.02
C TRP A 168 3.86 -8.77 4.82
N ARG A 169 3.75 -8.74 6.16
CA ARG A 169 4.62 -9.47 7.09
C ARG A 169 3.79 -10.16 8.16
N LEU A 170 3.61 -11.47 8.02
CA LEU A 170 2.78 -12.31 8.88
C LEU A 170 3.34 -13.73 8.94
N PRO A 171 3.16 -14.47 10.05
CA PRO A 171 3.53 -15.88 10.13
C PRO A 171 2.85 -16.73 9.05
N GLU A 172 1.57 -16.45 8.78
CA GLU A 172 0.77 -17.07 7.73
C GLU A 172 0.35 -15.99 6.70
N PRO A 173 0.23 -16.32 5.41
CA PRO A 173 -0.25 -15.38 4.41
C PRO A 173 -1.63 -14.80 4.78
N PRO A 174 -1.90 -13.53 4.45
CA PRO A 174 -3.25 -12.99 4.54
C PRO A 174 -4.25 -13.84 3.74
N ASP A 175 -5.47 -13.96 4.24
CA ASP A 175 -6.55 -14.62 3.49
C ASP A 175 -7.08 -13.72 2.38
N ARG A 176 -6.98 -12.40 2.54
CA ARG A 176 -7.34 -11.46 1.47
C ARG A 176 -6.69 -10.11 1.69
N ILE A 177 -6.37 -9.44 0.59
CA ILE A 177 -6.08 -8.00 0.60
C ILE A 177 -6.97 -7.35 -0.46
N GLU A 178 -7.70 -6.32 -0.06
CA GLU A 178 -8.60 -5.58 -0.94
C GLU A 178 -8.15 -4.13 -1.04
N LEU A 179 -8.36 -3.55 -2.22
CA LEU A 179 -8.29 -2.11 -2.43
C LEU A 179 -9.69 -1.57 -2.70
N THR A 180 -10.08 -0.56 -1.94
CA THR A 180 -11.29 0.23 -2.16
C THR A 180 -10.92 1.61 -2.68
N ALA A 181 -11.44 1.97 -3.86
CA ALA A 181 -11.25 3.29 -4.47
C ALA A 181 -12.44 3.65 -5.37
N GLY A 182 -12.84 4.92 -5.35
CA GLY A 182 -13.95 5.40 -6.20
C GLY A 182 -15.28 4.68 -5.98
N GLY A 183 -15.53 4.12 -4.79
CA GLY A 183 -16.72 3.31 -4.49
C GLY A 183 -16.65 1.86 -4.99
N HIS A 184 -15.53 1.44 -5.57
CA HIS A 184 -15.30 0.08 -6.03
C HIS A 184 -14.27 -0.63 -5.14
N THR A 185 -14.43 -1.95 -5.01
CA THR A 185 -13.47 -2.82 -4.30
C THR A 185 -12.92 -3.86 -5.27
N VAL A 186 -11.60 -4.02 -5.26
CA VAL A 186 -10.90 -5.06 -6.03
C VAL A 186 -9.94 -5.83 -5.12
N GLU A 187 -9.87 -7.13 -5.33
CA GLU A 187 -8.94 -7.99 -4.60
C GLU A 187 -7.54 -7.94 -5.23
N ALA A 188 -6.50 -7.99 -4.40
CA ALA A 188 -5.11 -8.04 -4.82
C ALA A 188 -4.65 -9.48 -5.09
N ASP A 189 -3.74 -9.65 -6.05
CA ASP A 189 -3.00 -10.91 -6.19
C ASP A 189 -1.84 -10.93 -5.18
N LEU A 190 -1.65 -12.06 -4.49
CA LEU A 190 -0.66 -12.22 -3.44
C LEU A 190 0.50 -13.10 -3.94
N TYR A 191 1.73 -12.74 -3.60
CA TYR A 191 2.94 -13.46 -4.02
C TYR A 191 3.86 -13.71 -2.84
N THR A 192 4.42 -14.92 -2.73
CA THR A 192 5.37 -15.29 -1.68
C THR A 192 6.44 -16.25 -2.19
N LEU A 193 7.54 -16.36 -1.44
CA LEU A 193 8.60 -17.34 -1.69
C LEU A 193 8.21 -18.70 -1.06
N PRO A 194 8.75 -19.82 -1.56
CA PRO A 194 8.57 -21.11 -0.92
C PRO A 194 9.21 -21.15 0.49
N GLY A 195 8.70 -22.02 1.35
CA GLY A 195 9.32 -22.31 2.66
C GLY A 195 8.95 -21.35 3.79
N GLU A 196 7.72 -20.81 3.79
CA GLU A 196 7.16 -19.99 4.88
C GLU A 196 8.03 -18.77 5.25
N PRO A 197 8.28 -17.84 4.31
CA PRO A 197 9.18 -16.71 4.53
C PRO A 197 8.66 -15.69 5.57
N GLY A 198 7.39 -15.79 5.99
CA GLY A 198 6.76 -14.85 6.91
C GLY A 198 6.47 -13.47 6.28
N TRP A 199 6.53 -13.38 4.94
CA TRP A 199 6.26 -12.18 4.18
C TRP A 199 5.90 -12.46 2.71
N GLY A 200 5.35 -11.45 2.04
CA GLY A 200 5.11 -11.50 0.61
C GLY A 200 4.70 -10.13 0.06
N VAL A 201 4.36 -10.11 -1.22
CA VAL A 201 3.97 -8.93 -1.98
C VAL A 201 2.50 -9.05 -2.36
N TYR A 202 1.81 -7.92 -2.49
CA TYR A 202 0.52 -7.85 -3.14
C TYR A 202 0.53 -6.83 -4.27
N VAL A 203 -0.20 -7.13 -5.35
CA VAL A 203 -0.35 -6.25 -6.51
C VAL A 203 -1.83 -6.13 -6.84
N VAL A 204 -2.27 -4.91 -7.09
CA VAL A 204 -3.68 -4.63 -7.44
C VAL A 204 -3.76 -4.26 -8.92
N ASP A 205 -4.66 -4.91 -9.67
CA ASP A 205 -5.03 -4.45 -11.02
C ASP A 205 -6.00 -3.28 -10.93
N THR A 206 -5.50 -2.06 -11.10
CA THR A 206 -6.32 -0.84 -11.02
C THR A 206 -6.96 -0.47 -12.35
N ARG A 207 -6.72 -1.21 -13.43
CA ARG A 207 -7.23 -0.86 -14.78
C ARG A 207 -8.75 -0.97 -14.91
N SER A 208 -9.38 -1.78 -14.06
CA SER A 208 -10.83 -1.94 -13.98
C SER A 208 -11.51 -0.85 -13.15
N LEU A 209 -10.74 -0.02 -12.45
CA LEU A 209 -11.27 1.03 -11.57
C LEU A 209 -11.44 2.35 -12.34
N PRO A 210 -12.46 3.15 -12.01
CA PRO A 210 -12.52 4.53 -12.46
C PRO A 210 -11.31 5.30 -11.93
N ARG A 211 -10.96 6.43 -12.54
CA ARG A 211 -9.88 7.30 -12.04
C ARG A 211 -10.10 7.68 -10.57
N PHE A 212 -9.07 7.53 -9.74
CA PHE A 212 -9.10 7.90 -8.32
C PHE A 212 -7.79 8.56 -7.88
N THR A 213 -7.86 9.36 -6.82
CA THR A 213 -6.70 10.04 -6.18
C THR A 213 -6.50 9.61 -4.72
N SER A 214 -7.44 8.84 -4.17
CA SER A 214 -7.35 8.24 -2.85
C SER A 214 -7.90 6.81 -2.86
N TYR A 215 -7.37 5.98 -1.97
CA TYR A 215 -7.76 4.60 -1.82
C TYR A 215 -7.51 4.12 -0.39
N THR A 216 -8.17 3.02 -0.05
CA THR A 216 -7.93 2.25 1.18
C THR A 216 -7.53 0.83 0.80
N VAL A 217 -6.48 0.30 1.42
CA VAL A 217 -6.12 -1.12 1.34
C VAL A 217 -6.42 -1.77 2.67
N THR A 218 -7.21 -2.84 2.67
CA THR A 218 -7.56 -3.59 3.87
C THR A 218 -7.10 -5.03 3.74
N ALA A 219 -6.43 -5.54 4.77
CA ALA A 219 -5.98 -6.92 4.85
C ALA A 219 -6.80 -7.70 5.86
N TYR A 220 -7.20 -8.92 5.49
CA TYR A 220 -8.11 -9.77 6.23
C TYR A 220 -7.44 -11.08 6.66
N ASP A 221 -7.81 -11.56 7.84
CA ASP A 221 -7.44 -12.89 8.33
C ASP A 221 -8.39 -13.98 7.82
N ALA A 222 -8.08 -15.25 8.12
CA ALA A 222 -8.88 -16.41 7.73
C ALA A 222 -10.32 -16.41 8.26
N THR A 223 -10.66 -15.55 9.22
CA THR A 223 -12.03 -15.37 9.73
C THR A 223 -12.78 -14.26 9.00
N GLY A 224 -12.14 -13.63 8.01
CA GLY A 224 -12.66 -12.47 7.28
C GLY A 224 -12.60 -11.18 8.08
N ARG A 225 -11.86 -11.13 9.20
CA ARG A 225 -11.73 -9.90 10.00
C ARG A 225 -10.57 -9.06 9.49
N PRO A 226 -10.76 -7.74 9.35
CA PRO A 226 -9.66 -6.85 9.00
C PRO A 226 -8.65 -6.80 10.15
N PHE A 227 -7.37 -7.04 9.86
CA PHE A 227 -6.29 -6.94 10.85
C PHE A 227 -5.37 -5.74 10.58
N ASP A 228 -5.37 -5.19 9.36
CA ASP A 228 -4.64 -3.99 9.00
C ASP A 228 -5.33 -3.20 7.89
N THR A 229 -5.14 -1.89 7.91
CA THR A 229 -5.70 -0.95 6.94
C THR A 229 -4.69 0.15 6.65
N LEU A 230 -4.52 0.46 5.36
CA LEU A 230 -3.67 1.54 4.87
C LEU A 230 -4.51 2.48 4.00
N GLU A 231 -4.57 3.74 4.40
CA GLU A 231 -5.15 4.81 3.59
C GLU A 231 -4.04 5.57 2.89
N ALA A 232 -4.25 5.89 1.62
CA ALA A 232 -3.34 6.71 0.84
C ALA A 232 -4.11 7.56 -0.16
N GLY A 233 -3.58 8.75 -0.42
CA GLY A 233 -4.13 9.69 -1.38
C GLY A 233 -3.47 11.05 -1.26
N SER A 234 -3.67 11.86 -2.29
CA SER A 234 -3.22 13.26 -2.40
C SER A 234 -4.36 14.23 -2.14
#